data_AF-A0A7W7CKI7-F1
#
_entry.id   AF-A0A7W7CKI7-F1
#
_cell.length_a   1.000
_cell.length_b   1.000
_cell.length_c   1.000
_cell.angle_alpha   90.00
_cell.angle_beta   90.00
_cell.angle_gamma   90.00
#
_symmetry.space_group_name_H-M   'P 1'
#
loop_
_entity.id
_entity.type
_entity.pdbx_description
1 polymer ?
#
loop_
_entity_poly.entity_id
_entity_poly.type
_entity_poly.pdbx_seq_one_letter_code
_entity_poly.pdbx_strand_id
1 'polypeptide(L)'
;MTEFVGRQAELRELLGGACRPGLVVHGPAGVGKSRLVAELLRRLDRELPGALTVRVPGSATADEVVIALGEPRVITEPVTLVVDDLATVPVTGGGGRAEPVDAALAGFLTAWVREPRPRRLVITSRHPIALPGRGHHRLTELRLGPLTSDDACLLMAQLPGLGTLDAAQRERAWACCGGHPRALEYLDTLLCHGTAGFADVAERLEGVLAENGIGDPAEWIRRGGPLAEAMTTTVDDVLVQELLEVRYHAYRAGDAAHRLGDADDAAGHHRRALAIDERLGQRAGPAGWQRLGLTAGESDGAGPAELERQLRHALAVDAELGNRAGMASGLHRLGLVCTLTGRLPAAVALHCRAFATELALGSPDAPIELAELSRLRAALGDAAFRQAAGEVLPAASLNGLARMLDDFMTAGEHRYN
;
A
#
# COMPACT_ATOMS: atom_id res chain seq x y z
N MET A 1 -1.32 -16.66 2.30
CA MET A 1 -0.49 -15.83 3.21
C MET A 1 0.84 -16.51 3.36
N THR A 2 1.92 -15.90 2.87
CA THR A 2 3.29 -16.37 3.12
C THR A 2 3.59 -16.27 4.62
N GLU A 3 4.24 -17.29 5.16
CA GLU A 3 4.71 -17.29 6.55
C GLU A 3 5.65 -16.08 6.77
N PHE A 4 5.68 -15.50 7.97
CA PHE A 4 6.63 -14.41 8.24
C PHE A 4 8.04 -15.01 8.30
N VAL A 5 8.84 -14.76 7.26
CA VAL A 5 10.17 -15.34 7.11
C VAL A 5 11.25 -14.25 7.14
N GLY A 6 12.38 -14.57 7.75
CA GLY A 6 13.47 -13.64 8.02
C GLY A 6 13.22 -12.76 9.26
N ARG A 7 14.08 -11.76 9.49
CA ARG A 7 13.92 -10.72 10.52
C ARG A 7 13.88 -11.20 11.97
N GLN A 8 14.46 -12.37 12.26
CA GLN A 8 14.45 -12.92 13.63
C GLN A 8 15.32 -12.10 14.60
N ALA A 9 16.32 -11.37 14.10
CA ALA A 9 17.11 -10.46 14.92
C ALA A 9 16.27 -9.25 15.34
N GLU A 10 15.64 -8.58 14.38
CA GLU A 10 14.76 -7.44 14.59
C GLU A 10 13.57 -7.81 15.48
N LEU A 11 12.93 -8.95 15.23
CA LEU A 11 11.82 -9.41 16.05
C LEU A 11 12.24 -9.70 17.50
N ARG A 12 13.43 -10.27 17.73
CA ARG A 12 13.98 -10.44 19.09
C ARG A 12 14.25 -9.10 19.76
N GLU A 13 14.78 -8.12 19.04
CA GLU A 13 15.00 -6.77 19.55
C GLU A 13 13.67 -6.11 19.93
N LEU A 14 12.63 -6.24 19.10
CA LEU A 14 11.29 -5.74 19.39
C LEU A 14 10.66 -6.40 20.61
N LEU A 15 10.76 -7.72 20.73
CA LEU A 15 10.26 -8.46 21.89
C LEU A 15 11.00 -8.06 23.18
N GLY A 16 12.33 -7.88 23.13
CA GLY A 16 13.10 -7.35 24.25
C GLY A 16 12.73 -5.91 24.62
N GLY A 17 12.34 -5.10 23.64
CA GLY A 17 11.86 -3.73 23.79
C GLY A 17 10.38 -3.60 24.18
N ALA A 18 9.57 -4.66 24.07
CA ALA A 18 8.11 -4.63 24.24
C ALA A 18 7.63 -4.21 25.64
N CYS A 19 8.54 -4.17 26.62
CA CYS A 19 8.32 -3.61 27.94
C CYS A 19 8.23 -2.07 27.95
N ARG A 20 8.68 -1.39 26.90
CA ARG A 20 8.75 0.08 26.87
C ARG A 20 7.41 0.72 26.47
N PRO A 21 7.17 1.99 26.84
CA PRO A 21 5.88 2.65 26.60
C PRO A 21 5.54 2.82 25.12
N GLY A 22 6.55 3.00 24.27
CA GLY A 22 6.35 3.15 22.84
C GLY A 22 7.48 2.54 22.01
N LEU A 23 7.09 2.03 20.85
CA LEU A 23 7.95 1.45 19.83
C LEU A 23 7.66 2.15 18.49
N VAL A 24 8.71 2.50 17.76
CA VAL A 24 8.64 3.01 16.40
C VAL A 24 9.45 2.10 15.50
N VAL A 25 8.81 1.46 14.53
CA VAL A 25 9.49 0.75 13.44
C VAL A 25 9.50 1.67 12.24
N HIS A 26 10.68 2.18 11.85
CA HIS A 26 10.79 3.12 10.74
C HIS A 26 11.73 2.62 9.63
N GLY A 27 11.55 3.12 8.41
CA GLY A 27 12.35 2.71 7.26
C GLY A 27 11.63 2.90 5.92
N PRO A 28 12.27 2.56 4.79
CA PRO A 28 11.72 2.77 3.46
C PRO A 28 10.37 2.07 3.24
N ALA A 29 9.60 2.57 2.27
CA ALA A 29 8.30 1.98 1.92
C ALA A 29 8.50 0.59 1.30
N GLY A 30 7.76 -0.43 1.78
CA GLY A 30 7.85 -1.80 1.24
C GLY A 30 8.84 -2.72 1.95
N VAL A 31 9.61 -2.19 2.91
CA VAL A 31 10.64 -2.96 3.62
C VAL A 31 10.09 -3.97 4.64
N GLY A 32 8.76 -4.05 4.81
CA GLY A 32 8.10 -5.04 5.65
C GLY A 32 7.73 -4.59 7.07
N LYS A 33 7.73 -3.28 7.37
CA LYS A 33 7.42 -2.73 8.70
C LYS A 33 6.09 -3.25 9.27
N SER A 34 5.00 -3.12 8.50
CA SER A 34 3.65 -3.53 8.94
C SER A 34 3.54 -5.04 9.11
N ARG A 35 4.29 -5.84 8.32
CA ARG A 35 4.36 -7.30 8.47
C ARG A 35 5.13 -7.69 9.74
N LEU A 36 6.26 -7.03 10.02
CA LEU A 36 7.04 -7.23 11.25
C LEU A 36 6.22 -6.86 12.50
N VAL A 37 5.48 -5.76 12.46
CA VAL A 37 4.58 -5.37 13.56
C VAL A 37 3.43 -6.37 13.72
N ALA A 38 2.83 -6.86 12.63
CA ALA A 38 1.81 -7.90 12.71
C ALA A 38 2.34 -9.20 13.34
N GLU A 39 3.57 -9.60 13.01
CA GLU A 39 4.26 -10.72 13.65
C GLU A 39 4.49 -10.49 15.15
N LEU A 40 5.01 -9.31 15.51
CA LEU A 40 5.21 -8.92 16.91
C LEU A 40 3.91 -9.03 17.71
N LEU A 41 2.83 -8.44 17.22
CA LEU A 41 1.53 -8.44 17.88
C LEU A 41 0.99 -9.85 18.06
N ARG A 42 1.12 -10.71 17.03
CA ARG A 42 0.69 -12.11 17.11
C ARG A 42 1.47 -12.91 18.15
N ARG A 43 2.75 -12.61 18.37
CA ARG A 43 3.55 -13.23 19.43
C ARG A 43 3.18 -12.70 20.82
N LEU A 44 3.00 -11.38 20.94
CA LEU A 44 2.58 -10.74 22.19
C LEU A 44 1.19 -11.20 22.64
N ASP A 45 0.25 -11.40 21.72
CA ASP A 45 -1.10 -11.89 22.01
C ASP A 45 -1.10 -13.30 22.64
N ARG A 46 -0.18 -14.17 22.21
CA ARG A 46 0.02 -15.49 22.82
C ARG A 46 0.57 -15.42 24.24
N GLU A 47 1.39 -14.42 24.53
CA GLU A 47 2.01 -14.23 25.85
C GLU A 47 1.11 -13.47 26.83
N LEU A 48 0.17 -12.66 26.32
CA LEU A 48 -0.71 -11.78 27.10
C LEU A 48 -2.17 -11.94 26.67
N PRO A 49 -2.78 -13.11 26.93
CA PRO A 49 -4.18 -13.34 26.59
C PRO A 49 -5.08 -12.32 27.29
N GLY A 50 -5.92 -11.63 26.52
CA GLY A 50 -6.82 -10.58 27.02
C GLY A 50 -6.30 -9.14 26.87
N ALA A 51 -5.14 -8.93 26.26
CA ALA A 51 -4.70 -7.59 25.85
C ALA A 51 -5.54 -7.06 24.69
N LEU A 52 -6.00 -5.81 24.78
CA LEU A 52 -6.71 -5.14 23.70
C LEU A 52 -5.69 -4.57 22.71
N THR A 53 -5.78 -4.96 21.43
CA THR A 53 -5.02 -4.33 20.35
C THR A 53 -5.94 -3.46 19.52
N VAL A 54 -5.67 -2.15 19.50
CA VAL A 54 -6.39 -1.18 18.68
C VAL A 54 -5.47 -0.73 17.57
N ARG A 55 -5.87 -0.94 16.31
CA ARG A 55 -5.08 -0.54 15.14
C ARG A 55 -5.82 0.56 14.39
N VAL A 56 -5.10 1.63 14.09
CA VAL A 56 -5.57 2.77 13.32
C VAL A 56 -4.66 3.01 12.11
N PRO A 57 -5.19 3.54 10.99
CA PRO A 57 -4.36 3.97 9.89
C PRO A 57 -3.50 5.17 10.29
N GLY A 58 -2.37 5.36 9.62
CA GLY A 58 -1.44 6.45 9.92
C GLY A 58 -1.93 7.84 9.52
N SER A 59 -3.03 7.91 8.77
CA SER A 59 -3.79 9.13 8.52
C SER A 59 -4.83 9.43 9.60
N ALA A 60 -4.96 8.58 10.63
CA ALA A 60 -5.99 8.73 11.63
C ALA A 60 -5.81 10.02 12.44
N THR A 61 -6.90 10.68 12.81
CA THR A 61 -6.89 11.82 13.73
C THR A 61 -6.90 11.37 15.19
N ALA A 62 -6.66 12.30 16.12
CA ALA A 62 -6.80 12.01 17.55
C ALA A 62 -8.20 11.49 17.92
N ASP A 63 -9.25 12.06 17.32
CA ASP A 63 -10.63 11.67 17.59
C ASP A 63 -10.95 10.27 17.06
N GLU A 64 -10.45 9.92 15.87
CA GLU A 64 -10.58 8.58 15.31
C GLU A 64 -9.88 7.53 16.19
N VAL A 65 -8.74 7.89 16.80
CA VAL A 65 -8.06 7.02 17.78
C VAL A 65 -8.90 6.83 19.03
N VAL A 66 -9.51 7.90 19.56
CA VAL A 66 -10.40 7.83 20.73
C VAL A 66 -11.63 6.96 20.43
N ILE A 67 -12.26 7.15 19.27
CA ILE A 67 -13.39 6.32 18.82
C ILE A 67 -12.98 4.86 18.71
N ALA A 68 -11.81 4.57 18.14
CA ALA A 68 -11.30 3.21 18.00
C ALA A 68 -10.97 2.54 19.35
N LEU A 69 -10.63 3.33 20.38
CA LEU A 69 -10.46 2.85 21.76
C LEU A 69 -11.79 2.56 22.46
N GLY A 70 -12.91 3.07 21.92
CA GLY A 70 -14.27 2.87 22.42
C GLY A 70 -14.66 3.80 23.56
N GLU A 71 -15.79 3.49 24.19
CA GLU A 71 -16.38 4.31 25.26
C GLU A 71 -15.41 4.54 26.44
N PRO A 72 -15.37 5.75 27.03
CA PRO A 72 -14.51 6.06 28.16
C PRO A 72 -14.71 5.08 29.30
N ARG A 73 -13.67 4.27 29.56
CA ARG A 73 -13.68 3.28 30.64
C ARG A 73 -12.34 3.25 31.34
N VAL A 74 -12.34 2.74 32.57
CA VAL A 74 -11.10 2.45 33.28
C VAL A 74 -10.42 1.28 32.59
N ILE A 75 -9.33 1.56 31.88
CA ILE A 75 -8.51 0.54 31.24
C ILE A 75 -7.73 -0.20 32.34
N THR A 76 -8.09 -1.45 32.57
CA THR A 76 -7.41 -2.33 33.55
C THR A 76 -6.58 -3.40 32.86
N GLU A 77 -6.97 -3.74 31.64
CA GLU A 77 -6.29 -4.63 30.71
C GLU A 77 -5.12 -3.92 30.00
N PRO A 78 -4.09 -4.66 29.54
CA PRO A 78 -3.08 -4.09 28.66
C PRO A 78 -3.68 -3.65 27.32
N VAL A 79 -3.37 -2.42 26.90
CA VAL A 79 -3.83 -1.88 25.61
C VAL A 79 -2.64 -1.53 24.75
N THR A 80 -2.61 -2.08 23.53
CA THR A 80 -1.62 -1.74 22.50
C THR A 80 -2.29 -0.94 21.40
N LEU A 81 -1.96 0.34 21.31
CA LEU A 81 -2.34 1.19 20.19
C LEU A 81 -1.31 1.04 19.08
N VAL A 82 -1.77 0.70 17.87
CA VAL A 82 -0.94 0.51 16.68
C VAL A 82 -1.32 1.56 15.65
N VAL A 83 -0.38 2.43 15.30
CA VAL A 83 -0.54 3.44 14.24
C VAL A 83 0.31 3.01 13.04
N ASP A 84 -0.34 2.60 11.95
CA ASP A 84 0.36 2.01 10.80
C ASP A 84 0.53 2.99 9.64
N ASP A 85 1.76 3.20 9.20
CA ASP A 85 2.21 4.16 8.19
C ASP A 85 1.86 5.60 8.56
N LEU A 86 2.26 6.01 9.77
CA LEU A 86 1.97 7.34 10.32
C LEU A 86 2.38 8.44 9.32
N ALA A 87 1.42 9.28 8.97
CA ALA A 87 1.64 10.41 8.10
C ALA A 87 2.47 11.47 8.84
N THR A 88 3.61 11.85 8.26
CA THR A 88 4.56 12.75 8.93
C THR A 88 5.09 13.84 8.01
N VAL A 89 5.42 14.99 8.59
CA VAL A 89 6.18 16.07 7.94
C VAL A 89 7.59 16.16 8.52
N PRO A 90 8.63 16.41 7.69
CA PRO A 90 10.00 16.52 8.18
C PRO A 90 10.16 17.72 9.13
N VAL A 91 10.87 17.52 10.24
CA VAL A 91 11.20 18.63 11.17
C VAL A 91 12.52 19.27 10.74
N THR A 92 12.48 20.55 10.39
CA THR A 92 13.67 21.34 10.04
C THR A 92 14.67 21.36 11.20
N GLY A 93 15.91 20.92 10.96
CA GLY A 93 16.94 20.82 12.00
C GLY A 93 16.74 19.68 13.02
N GLY A 94 15.70 18.85 12.85
CA GLY A 94 15.30 17.79 13.78
C GLY A 94 16.08 16.47 13.69
N GLY A 95 17.29 16.48 13.13
CA GLY A 95 18.12 15.27 13.00
C GLY A 95 17.50 14.15 12.16
N GLY A 96 16.69 14.50 11.15
CA GLY A 96 16.01 13.54 10.27
C GLY A 96 14.72 12.95 10.85
N ARG A 97 14.27 13.41 12.02
CA ARG A 97 12.94 13.09 12.56
C ARG A 97 11.84 13.82 11.80
N ALA A 98 10.67 13.20 11.76
CA ALA A 98 9.45 13.76 11.22
C ALA A 98 8.38 13.78 12.31
N GLU A 99 7.55 14.81 12.32
CA GLU A 99 6.43 14.94 13.26
C GLU A 99 5.12 14.48 12.59
N PRO A 100 4.15 13.96 13.36
CA PRO A 100 2.83 13.64 12.82
C PRO A 100 2.22 14.86 12.12
N VAL A 101 1.58 14.65 10.97
CA VAL A 101 0.87 15.74 10.24
C VAL A 101 -0.19 16.38 11.13
N ASP A 102 -0.90 15.56 11.91
CA ASP A 102 -1.90 16.01 12.87
C ASP A 102 -1.24 16.33 14.23
N ALA A 103 -1.27 17.61 14.61
CA ALA A 103 -0.72 18.09 15.87
C ALA A 103 -1.49 17.60 17.11
N ALA A 104 -2.81 17.43 17.01
CA ALA A 104 -3.64 16.90 18.08
C ALA A 104 -3.31 15.42 18.32
N LEU A 105 -3.12 14.65 17.24
CA LEU A 105 -2.63 13.27 17.33
C LEU A 105 -1.23 13.23 17.96
N ALA A 106 -0.32 14.11 17.56
CA ALA A 106 1.01 14.19 18.16
C ALA A 106 0.96 14.44 19.68
N GLY A 107 0.04 15.32 20.12
CA GLY A 107 -0.26 15.56 21.53
C GLY A 107 -0.84 14.33 22.23
N PHE A 108 -1.81 13.67 21.61
CA PHE A 108 -2.43 12.45 22.12
C PHE A 108 -1.40 11.33 22.32
N LEU A 109 -0.58 11.04 21.29
CA LEU A 109 0.47 10.02 21.35
C LEU A 109 1.51 10.36 22.43
N THR A 110 1.82 11.65 22.61
CA THR A 110 2.71 12.11 23.69
C THR A 110 2.12 11.83 25.07
N ALA A 111 0.83 12.10 25.27
CA ALA A 111 0.14 11.78 26.51
C ALA A 111 0.10 10.26 26.74
N TRP A 112 -0.23 9.49 25.70
CA TRP A 112 -0.32 8.03 25.74
C TRP A 112 0.96 7.37 26.26
N VAL A 113 2.14 7.77 25.75
CA VAL A 113 3.43 7.18 26.16
C VAL A 113 3.94 7.67 27.51
N ARG A 114 3.33 8.72 28.09
CA ARG A 114 3.66 9.25 29.42
C ARG A 114 2.88 8.57 30.53
N GLU A 115 1.73 8.00 30.20
CA GLU A 115 0.87 7.32 31.15
C GLU A 115 1.51 6.03 31.67
N PRO A 116 1.27 5.65 32.94
CA PRO A 116 1.79 4.41 33.48
C PRO A 116 1.21 3.19 32.74
N ARG A 117 1.92 2.06 32.83
CA ARG A 117 1.45 0.76 32.32
C ARG A 117 0.02 0.47 32.83
N PRO A 118 -0.83 -0.17 32.01
CA PRO A 118 -0.45 -1.16 31.00
C PRO A 118 -0.64 -0.72 29.52
N ARG A 119 -0.41 0.55 29.18
CA ARG A 119 -0.52 1.08 27.82
C ARG A 119 0.76 0.90 27.00
N ARG A 120 0.63 0.57 25.72
CA ARG A 120 1.73 0.46 24.73
C ARG A 120 1.37 1.18 23.45
N LEU A 121 2.37 1.77 22.81
CA LEU A 121 2.25 2.38 21.49
C LEU A 121 3.19 1.67 20.51
N VAL A 122 2.69 1.33 19.33
CA VAL A 122 3.50 0.85 18.22
C VAL A 122 3.20 1.73 17.02
N ILE A 123 4.22 2.36 16.46
CA ILE A 123 4.11 3.19 15.25
C ILE A 123 4.93 2.53 14.15
N THR A 124 4.39 2.42 12.95
CA THR A 124 5.21 2.26 11.74
C THR A 124 5.28 3.58 10.98
N SER A 125 6.45 3.93 10.46
CA SER A 125 6.64 5.19 9.71
C SER A 125 7.76 5.07 8.67
N ARG A 126 7.85 6.04 7.77
CA ARG A 126 9.01 6.21 6.88
C ARG A 126 10.22 6.76 7.62
N HIS A 127 9.99 7.61 8.61
CA HIS A 127 11.03 8.37 9.31
C HIS A 127 10.97 8.12 10.82
N PRO A 128 12.08 8.35 11.55
CA PRO A 128 12.06 8.50 13.00
C PRO A 128 11.02 9.55 13.43
N ILE A 129 10.39 9.39 14.60
CA ILE A 129 9.26 10.24 15.00
C ILE A 129 9.67 11.29 16.03
N ALA A 130 9.31 12.54 15.77
CA ALA A 130 9.34 13.62 16.76
C ALA A 130 7.95 13.74 17.41
N LEU A 131 7.90 13.60 18.74
CA LEU A 131 6.72 13.92 19.53
C LEU A 131 6.95 15.19 20.38
N PRO A 132 5.91 16.03 20.56
CA PRO A 132 5.93 17.24 21.38
C PRO A 132 6.49 17.03 22.80
N GLY A 133 7.02 18.11 23.38
CA GLY A 133 7.51 18.10 24.78
C GLY A 133 8.55 17.01 25.05
N ARG A 134 9.35 16.64 24.05
CA ARG A 134 10.33 15.54 24.11
C ARG A 134 9.71 14.16 24.39
N GLY A 135 8.45 13.95 24.02
CA GLY A 135 7.75 12.66 24.16
C GLY A 135 8.47 11.51 23.46
N HIS A 136 9.21 11.82 22.39
CA HIS A 136 9.98 10.84 21.61
C HIS A 136 11.07 10.12 22.43
N HIS A 137 11.55 10.67 23.55
CA HIS A 137 12.49 9.95 24.43
C HIS A 137 11.85 8.74 25.14
N ARG A 138 10.52 8.61 25.12
CA ARG A 138 9.80 7.42 25.60
C ARG A 138 9.63 6.36 24.50
N LEU A 139 10.00 6.68 23.27
CA LEU A 139 9.93 5.78 22.13
C LEU A 139 11.24 5.02 21.98
N THR A 140 11.14 3.74 21.68
CA THR A 140 12.27 2.94 21.20
C THR A 140 12.16 2.86 19.70
N GLU A 141 13.25 3.17 19.01
CA GLU A 141 13.26 3.23 17.56
C GLU A 141 14.02 2.04 17.01
N LEU A 142 13.36 1.29 16.13
CA LEU A 142 13.98 0.27 15.31
C LEU A 142 13.98 0.76 13.87
N ARG A 143 15.17 0.92 13.30
CA ARG A 143 15.34 1.15 11.87
C ARG A 143 15.28 -0.19 11.14
N LEU A 144 14.30 -0.36 10.27
CA LEU A 144 14.18 -1.51 9.39
C LEU A 144 14.78 -1.17 8.02
N GLY A 145 15.98 -1.70 7.73
CA GLY A 145 16.61 -1.63 6.41
C GLY A 145 16.24 -2.81 5.52
N PRO A 146 16.79 -2.95 4.30
CA PRO A 146 16.59 -4.12 3.45
C PRO A 146 16.96 -5.47 4.13
N LEU A 147 16.54 -6.58 3.54
CA LEU A 147 16.88 -7.93 4.03
C LEU A 147 18.36 -8.23 3.75
N THR A 148 18.98 -8.95 4.69
CA THR A 148 20.27 -9.60 4.45
C THR A 148 20.11 -10.67 3.36
N SER A 149 21.23 -11.12 2.78
CA SER A 149 21.20 -12.20 1.78
C SER A 149 20.53 -13.46 2.34
N ASP A 150 20.84 -13.83 3.59
CA ASP A 150 20.25 -15.00 4.26
C ASP A 150 18.74 -14.86 4.43
N ASP A 151 18.27 -13.73 4.97
CA ASP A 151 16.83 -13.49 5.17
C ASP A 151 16.08 -13.39 3.84
N ALA A 152 16.69 -12.79 2.83
CA ALA A 152 16.14 -12.73 1.48
C ALA A 152 16.06 -14.11 0.83
N CYS A 153 17.07 -14.96 1.03
CA CYS A 153 17.03 -16.35 0.57
C CYS A 153 15.85 -17.12 1.18
N LEU A 154 15.59 -16.92 2.47
CA LEU A 154 14.44 -17.55 3.12
C LEU A 154 13.11 -17.03 2.55
N LEU A 155 12.98 -15.73 2.28
CA LEU A 155 11.81 -15.16 1.59
C LEU A 155 11.64 -15.75 0.19
N MET A 156 12.71 -15.73 -0.62
CA MET A 156 12.69 -16.23 -2.00
C MET A 156 12.32 -17.70 -2.09
N ALA A 157 12.73 -18.52 -1.12
CA ALA A 157 12.35 -19.92 -1.06
C ALA A 157 10.84 -20.16 -0.89
N GLN A 158 10.09 -19.17 -0.37
CA GLN A 158 8.63 -19.23 -0.24
C GLN A 158 7.89 -18.66 -1.46
N LEU A 159 8.61 -18.09 -2.42
CA LEU A 159 8.04 -17.42 -3.59
C LEU A 159 8.03 -18.39 -4.79
N PRO A 160 6.92 -18.55 -5.52
CA PRO A 160 6.80 -19.61 -6.54
C PRO A 160 7.80 -19.50 -7.69
N GLY A 161 8.10 -18.29 -8.16
CA GLY A 161 9.07 -18.06 -9.23
C GLY A 161 10.49 -18.09 -8.69
N LEU A 162 10.79 -17.25 -7.70
CA LEU A 162 12.15 -17.13 -7.14
C LEU A 162 12.62 -18.39 -6.39
N GLY A 163 11.71 -19.20 -5.87
CA GLY A 163 12.02 -20.46 -5.19
C GLY A 163 12.59 -21.52 -6.11
N THR A 164 12.35 -21.41 -7.43
CA THR A 164 12.88 -22.35 -8.44
C THR A 164 14.32 -22.06 -8.84
N LEU A 165 14.83 -20.87 -8.51
CA LEU A 165 16.18 -20.45 -8.88
C LEU A 165 17.25 -21.24 -8.13
N ASP A 166 18.44 -21.37 -8.73
CA ASP A 166 19.60 -21.90 -8.03
C ASP A 166 20.20 -20.89 -7.04
N ALA A 167 21.27 -21.28 -6.34
CA ALA A 167 21.91 -20.41 -5.34
C ALA A 167 22.54 -19.14 -5.96
N ALA A 168 23.18 -19.26 -7.12
CA ALA A 168 23.84 -18.13 -7.78
C ALA A 168 22.80 -17.15 -8.35
N GLN A 169 21.72 -17.69 -8.91
CA GLN A 169 20.58 -16.90 -9.39
C GLN A 169 19.86 -16.18 -8.25
N ARG A 170 19.66 -16.83 -7.09
CA ARG A 170 19.11 -16.15 -5.90
C ARG A 170 20.01 -15.04 -5.39
N GLU A 171 21.32 -15.26 -5.34
CA GLU A 171 22.28 -14.21 -4.95
C GLU A 171 22.22 -13.02 -5.91
N ARG A 172 22.14 -13.29 -7.22
CA ARG A 172 21.94 -12.27 -8.26
C ARG A 172 20.61 -11.52 -8.11
N ALA A 173 19.51 -12.23 -7.83
CA ALA A 173 18.19 -11.63 -7.61
C ALA A 173 18.19 -10.72 -6.38
N TRP A 174 18.81 -11.17 -5.28
CA TRP A 174 18.99 -10.37 -4.07
C TRP A 174 19.80 -9.10 -4.35
N ALA A 175 20.92 -9.22 -5.09
CA ALA A 175 21.77 -8.10 -5.47
C ALA A 175 21.01 -7.07 -6.33
N CYS A 176 20.31 -7.53 -7.38
CA CYS A 176 19.52 -6.66 -8.26
C CYS A 176 18.39 -5.94 -7.51
N CYS A 177 17.78 -6.59 -6.50
CA CYS A 177 16.69 -6.03 -5.71
C CYS A 177 17.17 -5.24 -4.47
N GLY A 178 18.48 -5.19 -4.20
CA GLY A 178 19.04 -4.53 -3.02
C GLY A 178 18.56 -5.14 -1.69
N GLY A 179 18.10 -6.39 -1.68
CA GLY A 179 17.46 -7.03 -0.53
C GLY A 179 16.08 -6.47 -0.17
N HIS A 180 15.43 -5.68 -1.03
CA HIS A 180 14.12 -5.12 -0.72
C HIS A 180 13.01 -6.19 -0.86
N PRO A 181 12.24 -6.51 0.20
CA PRO A 181 11.23 -7.56 0.15
C PRO A 181 10.19 -7.37 -0.96
N ARG A 182 9.71 -6.13 -1.14
CA ARG A 182 8.73 -5.81 -2.17
C ARG A 182 9.30 -5.93 -3.58
N ALA A 183 10.54 -5.50 -3.80
CA ALA A 183 11.18 -5.65 -5.11
C ALA A 183 11.36 -7.14 -5.47
N LEU A 184 11.76 -7.96 -4.50
CA LEU A 184 11.83 -9.42 -4.67
C LEU A 184 10.45 -10.01 -4.99
N GLU A 185 9.40 -9.54 -4.33
CA GLU A 185 8.03 -9.92 -4.65
C GLU A 185 7.60 -9.47 -6.06
N TYR A 186 8.00 -8.30 -6.53
CA TYR A 186 7.71 -7.86 -7.89
C TYR A 186 8.44 -8.68 -8.93
N LEU A 187 9.72 -8.95 -8.70
CA LEU A 187 10.52 -9.83 -9.53
C LEU A 187 9.91 -11.24 -9.60
N ASP A 188 9.51 -11.82 -8.47
CA ASP A 188 8.81 -13.10 -8.44
C ASP A 188 7.53 -13.10 -9.29
N THR A 189 6.77 -12.00 -9.23
CA THR A 189 5.54 -11.84 -10.01
C THR A 189 5.85 -11.76 -11.50
N LEU A 190 6.93 -11.07 -11.89
CA LEU A 190 7.43 -11.08 -13.28
C LEU A 190 7.91 -12.46 -13.72
N LEU A 191 8.49 -13.27 -12.84
CA LEU A 191 8.89 -14.64 -13.21
C LEU A 191 7.68 -15.57 -13.36
N CYS A 192 6.65 -15.40 -12.52
CA CYS A 192 5.44 -16.22 -12.58
C CYS A 192 4.52 -15.83 -13.74
N HIS A 193 4.49 -14.54 -14.08
CA HIS A 193 3.52 -13.97 -15.00
C HIS A 193 4.16 -13.16 -16.12
N GLY A 194 5.47 -13.15 -16.29
CA GLY A 194 6.14 -12.55 -17.45
C GLY A 194 6.33 -13.57 -18.56
N THR A 195 6.95 -13.13 -19.65
CA THR A 195 7.41 -14.00 -20.74
C THR A 195 8.94 -14.16 -20.76
N ALA A 196 9.66 -13.31 -20.02
CA ALA A 196 11.10 -13.28 -19.96
C ALA A 196 11.63 -14.25 -18.87
N GLY A 197 12.77 -14.89 -19.14
CA GLY A 197 13.45 -15.69 -18.14
C GLY A 197 14.15 -14.81 -17.10
N PHE A 198 14.57 -15.42 -15.99
CA PHE A 198 15.27 -14.68 -14.94
C PHE A 198 16.54 -13.98 -15.43
N ALA A 199 17.30 -14.61 -16.33
CA ALA A 199 18.51 -14.00 -16.90
C ALA A 199 18.22 -12.69 -17.64
N ASP A 200 17.16 -12.67 -18.47
CA ASP A 200 16.78 -11.49 -19.25
C ASP A 200 16.28 -10.34 -18.36
N VAL A 201 15.53 -10.67 -17.29
CA VAL A 201 15.09 -9.67 -16.32
C VAL A 201 16.27 -9.12 -15.53
N ALA A 202 17.18 -9.98 -15.09
CA ALA A 202 18.36 -9.57 -14.33
C ALA A 202 19.32 -8.70 -15.16
N GLU A 203 19.58 -9.03 -16.42
CA GLU A 203 20.41 -8.21 -17.31
C GLU A 203 19.82 -6.81 -17.52
N ARG A 204 18.50 -6.70 -17.67
CA ARG A 204 17.82 -5.40 -17.80
C ARG A 204 17.91 -4.58 -16.52
N LEU A 205 17.68 -5.20 -15.36
CA LEU A 205 17.84 -4.54 -14.06
C LEU A 205 19.27 -4.04 -13.87
N GLU A 206 20.27 -4.88 -14.17
CA GLU A 206 21.68 -4.51 -14.09
C GLU A 206 22.04 -3.37 -15.04
N GLY A 207 21.49 -3.36 -16.26
CA GLY A 207 21.62 -2.25 -17.21
C GLY A 207 21.10 -0.93 -16.65
N VAL A 208 19.86 -0.92 -16.12
CA VAL A 208 19.27 0.28 -15.52
C VAL A 208 20.05 0.74 -14.28
N LEU A 209 20.49 -0.21 -13.45
CA LEU A 209 21.34 0.10 -12.32
C LEU A 209 22.65 0.76 -12.78
N ALA A 210 23.33 0.21 -13.78
CA ALA A 210 24.56 0.77 -14.32
C ALA A 210 24.37 2.18 -14.91
N GLU A 211 23.27 2.42 -15.64
CA GLU A 211 22.90 3.75 -16.17
C GLU A 211 22.69 4.80 -15.06
N ASN A 212 22.20 4.36 -13.90
CA ASN A 212 22.03 5.19 -12.71
C ASN A 212 23.30 5.27 -11.83
N GLY A 213 24.44 4.80 -12.33
CA GLY A 213 25.73 4.83 -11.63
C GLY A 213 25.88 3.76 -10.55
N ILE A 214 25.08 2.69 -10.61
CA ILE A 214 25.02 1.59 -9.63
C ILE A 214 25.68 0.34 -10.21
N GLY A 215 27.02 0.28 -10.14
CA GLY A 215 27.83 -0.77 -10.80
C GLY A 215 28.14 -2.04 -9.99
N ASP A 216 28.19 -1.98 -8.65
CA ASP A 216 28.38 -3.16 -7.77
C ASP A 216 27.31 -3.17 -6.67
N PRO A 217 26.14 -3.79 -6.87
CA PRO A 217 25.04 -3.81 -5.90
C PRO A 217 25.41 -4.29 -4.49
N ALA A 218 26.44 -5.14 -4.35
CA ALA A 218 26.91 -5.64 -3.04
C ALA A 218 27.72 -4.57 -2.27
N GLU A 219 28.33 -3.60 -2.94
CA GLU A 219 28.96 -2.42 -2.31
C GLU A 219 27.92 -1.51 -1.62
N TRP A 220 26.71 -1.40 -2.17
CA TRP A 220 25.66 -0.47 -1.71
C TRP A 220 25.05 -0.94 -0.39
N ILE A 221 24.82 -2.26 -0.29
CA ILE A 221 24.32 -2.89 0.92
C ILE A 221 25.37 -2.81 2.05
N ARG A 222 26.66 -2.96 1.71
CA ARG A 222 27.77 -2.80 2.67
C ARG A 222 27.94 -1.35 3.14
N ARG A 223 27.73 -0.36 2.26
CA ARG A 223 27.79 1.07 2.62
C ARG A 223 26.59 1.54 3.44
N GLY A 224 25.42 0.92 3.26
CA GLY A 224 24.20 1.22 3.99
C GLY A 224 23.67 2.65 3.78
N GLY A 225 22.57 2.99 4.46
CA GLY A 225 22.05 4.36 4.52
C GLY A 225 21.15 4.78 3.33
N PRO A 226 21.05 6.10 3.04
CA PRO A 226 20.12 6.67 2.03
C PRO A 226 20.33 6.17 0.61
N LEU A 227 21.55 5.72 0.29
CA LEU A 227 21.93 5.24 -1.03
C LEU A 227 21.26 3.89 -1.37
N ALA A 228 21.14 2.99 -0.39
CA ALA A 228 20.41 1.74 -0.53
C ALA A 228 18.88 1.97 -0.67
N GLU A 229 18.36 3.01 -0.01
CA GLU A 229 16.95 3.43 -0.14
C GLU A 229 16.65 4.03 -1.52
N ALA A 230 17.58 4.82 -2.08
CA ALA A 230 17.48 5.35 -3.43
C ALA A 230 17.51 4.24 -4.49
N MET A 231 18.49 3.32 -4.41
CA MET A 231 18.57 2.14 -5.28
C MET A 231 17.30 1.31 -5.23
N THR A 232 16.80 1.04 -4.01
CA THR A 232 15.54 0.32 -3.81
C THR A 232 14.40 1.01 -4.54
N THR A 233 14.30 2.34 -4.44
CA THR A 233 13.24 3.13 -5.10
C THR A 233 13.36 3.05 -6.63
N THR A 234 14.58 3.14 -7.17
CA THR A 234 14.83 2.99 -8.60
C THR A 234 14.42 1.61 -9.11
N VAL A 235 14.83 0.55 -8.43
CA VAL A 235 14.48 -0.84 -8.81
C VAL A 235 12.98 -1.08 -8.65
N ASP A 236 12.37 -0.61 -7.56
CA ASP A 236 10.92 -0.65 -7.35
C ASP A 236 10.17 0.05 -8.49
N ASP A 237 10.70 1.13 -9.06
CA ASP A 237 10.07 1.85 -10.18
C ASP A 237 10.18 1.08 -11.51
N VAL A 238 11.35 0.51 -11.81
CA VAL A 238 11.57 -0.32 -13.02
C VAL A 238 10.66 -1.56 -13.00
N LEU A 239 10.67 -2.29 -11.89
CA LEU A 239 9.88 -3.52 -11.75
C LEU A 239 8.38 -3.25 -11.83
N VAL A 240 7.92 -2.09 -11.31
CA VAL A 240 6.52 -1.67 -11.46
C VAL A 240 6.19 -1.39 -12.91
N GLN A 241 7.07 -0.72 -13.66
CA GLN A 241 6.84 -0.47 -15.09
C GLN A 241 6.71 -1.77 -15.88
N GLU A 242 7.64 -2.71 -15.70
CA GLU A 242 7.57 -4.02 -16.36
C GLU A 242 6.29 -4.79 -15.99
N LEU A 243 5.90 -4.78 -14.71
CA LEU A 243 4.66 -5.42 -14.28
C LEU A 243 3.43 -4.80 -14.93
N LEU A 244 3.40 -3.47 -15.07
CA LEU A 244 2.30 -2.79 -15.73
C LEU A 244 2.21 -3.12 -17.23
N GLU A 245 3.35 -3.29 -17.92
CA GLU A 245 3.40 -3.75 -19.31
C GLU A 245 2.88 -5.18 -19.44
N VAL A 246 3.41 -6.10 -18.62
CA VAL A 246 2.97 -7.49 -18.59
C VAL A 246 1.47 -7.60 -18.30
N ARG A 247 0.98 -6.80 -17.35
CA ARG A 247 -0.45 -6.69 -17.04
C ARG A 247 -1.23 -6.21 -18.25
N TYR A 248 -0.79 -5.15 -18.93
CA TYR A 248 -1.46 -4.61 -20.11
C TYR A 248 -1.57 -5.66 -21.22
N HIS A 249 -0.51 -6.40 -21.48
CA HIS A 249 -0.52 -7.47 -22.48
C HIS A 249 -1.42 -8.64 -22.08
N ALA A 250 -1.38 -9.07 -20.81
CA ALA A 250 -2.28 -10.09 -20.29
C ALA A 250 -3.74 -9.65 -20.44
N TYR A 251 -4.04 -8.40 -20.12
CA TYR A 251 -5.37 -7.84 -20.27
C TYR A 251 -5.86 -7.88 -21.74
N ARG A 252 -5.05 -7.36 -22.67
CA ARG A 252 -5.39 -7.34 -24.11
C ARG A 252 -5.55 -8.73 -24.72
N ALA A 253 -4.75 -9.69 -24.27
CA ALA A 253 -4.87 -11.08 -24.71
C ALA A 253 -6.19 -11.70 -24.22
N GLY A 254 -6.59 -11.40 -22.99
CA GLY A 254 -7.91 -11.81 -22.46
C GLY A 254 -9.07 -11.30 -23.30
N ASP A 255 -9.06 -10.00 -23.64
CA ASP A 255 -10.08 -9.39 -24.50
C ASP A 255 -10.12 -10.02 -25.90
N ALA A 256 -8.95 -10.36 -26.44
CA ALA A 256 -8.85 -10.99 -27.76
C ALA A 256 -9.41 -12.41 -27.74
N ALA A 257 -9.04 -13.22 -26.74
CA ALA A 257 -9.57 -14.56 -26.53
C ALA A 257 -11.09 -14.55 -26.35
N HIS A 258 -11.61 -13.61 -25.55
CA HIS A 258 -13.05 -13.44 -25.36
C HIS A 258 -13.78 -13.12 -26.68
N ARG A 259 -13.23 -12.21 -27.51
CA ARG A 259 -13.82 -11.90 -28.84
C ARG A 259 -13.80 -13.09 -29.80
N LEU A 260 -12.86 -14.02 -29.62
CA LEU A 260 -12.76 -15.24 -30.40
C LEU A 260 -13.64 -16.38 -29.83
N GLY A 261 -14.30 -16.16 -28.70
CA GLY A 261 -15.15 -17.16 -28.03
C GLY A 261 -14.38 -18.18 -27.20
N ASP A 262 -13.09 -17.95 -26.93
CA ASP A 262 -12.27 -18.81 -26.08
C ASP A 262 -12.31 -18.31 -24.63
N ALA A 263 -13.33 -18.78 -23.90
CA ALA A 263 -13.60 -18.34 -22.54
C ALA A 263 -12.51 -18.79 -21.54
N ASP A 264 -11.91 -19.96 -21.75
CA ASP A 264 -10.90 -20.52 -20.85
C ASP A 264 -9.58 -19.75 -20.96
N ASP A 265 -9.15 -19.45 -22.19
CA ASP A 265 -7.96 -18.64 -22.46
C ASP A 265 -8.14 -17.19 -21.98
N ALA A 266 -9.33 -16.62 -22.22
CA ALA A 266 -9.69 -15.30 -21.70
C ALA A 266 -9.59 -15.26 -20.16
N ALA A 267 -10.18 -16.24 -19.48
CA ALA A 267 -10.12 -16.34 -18.03
C ALA A 267 -8.69 -16.53 -17.49
N GLY A 268 -7.83 -17.24 -18.23
CA GLY A 268 -6.42 -17.40 -17.87
C GLY A 268 -5.65 -16.08 -17.92
N HIS A 269 -5.85 -15.33 -19.01
CA HIS A 269 -5.23 -14.02 -19.22
C HIS A 269 -5.71 -12.97 -18.21
N HIS A 270 -7.01 -12.93 -17.89
CA HIS A 270 -7.54 -12.02 -16.87
C HIS A 270 -7.06 -12.38 -15.46
N ARG A 271 -6.99 -13.67 -15.10
CA ARG A 271 -6.40 -14.11 -13.81
C ARG A 271 -4.94 -13.67 -13.67
N ARG A 272 -4.16 -13.74 -14.75
CA ARG A 272 -2.77 -13.25 -14.79
C ARG A 272 -2.68 -11.74 -14.54
N ALA A 273 -3.55 -10.95 -15.18
CA ALA A 273 -3.60 -9.50 -14.96
C ALA A 273 -4.02 -9.15 -13.52
N LEU A 274 -5.00 -9.87 -12.96
CA LEU A 274 -5.46 -9.67 -11.59
C LEU A 274 -4.36 -9.97 -10.56
N ALA A 275 -3.61 -11.06 -10.73
CA ALA A 275 -2.51 -11.39 -9.83
C ALA A 275 -1.43 -10.29 -9.80
N ILE A 276 -1.18 -9.62 -10.93
CA ILE A 276 -0.29 -8.47 -11.00
C ILE A 276 -0.89 -7.25 -10.31
N ASP A 277 -2.18 -7.01 -10.51
CA ASP A 277 -2.90 -5.90 -9.87
C ASP A 277 -2.93 -6.02 -8.34
N GLU A 278 -3.18 -7.21 -7.81
CA GLU A 278 -3.10 -7.51 -6.38
C GLU A 278 -1.70 -7.24 -5.83
N ARG A 279 -0.66 -7.57 -6.60
CA ARG A 279 0.73 -7.33 -6.21
C ARG A 279 1.10 -5.85 -6.20
N LEU A 280 0.67 -5.09 -7.21
CA LEU A 280 0.97 -3.67 -7.33
C LEU A 280 0.14 -2.81 -6.35
N GLY A 281 -1.06 -3.24 -6.00
CA GLY A 281 -2.00 -2.48 -5.17
C GLY A 281 -2.20 -1.06 -5.70
N GLN A 282 -2.14 -0.06 -4.81
CA GLN A 282 -2.29 1.37 -5.14
C GLN A 282 -1.16 1.94 -6.02
N ARG A 283 -0.05 1.21 -6.23
CA ARG A 283 1.05 1.68 -7.10
C ARG A 283 0.73 1.57 -8.59
N ALA A 284 -0.32 0.82 -8.95
CA ALA A 284 -0.85 0.81 -10.30
C ALA A 284 -1.76 2.03 -10.62
N GLY A 285 -1.76 3.08 -9.78
CA GLY A 285 -2.58 4.27 -9.94
C GLY A 285 -2.09 5.28 -11.00
N PRO A 286 -2.72 6.47 -11.09
CA PRO A 286 -2.51 7.45 -12.17
C PRO A 286 -1.06 7.88 -12.40
N ALA A 287 -0.25 7.97 -11.35
CA ALA A 287 1.17 8.33 -11.45
C ALA A 287 2.02 7.26 -12.15
N GLY A 288 1.63 5.98 -12.05
CA GLY A 288 2.24 4.89 -12.82
C GLY A 288 1.84 4.93 -14.29
N TRP A 289 0.58 5.27 -14.58
CA TRP A 289 0.07 5.39 -15.96
C TRP A 289 0.63 6.61 -16.71
N GLN A 290 0.79 7.74 -16.03
CA GLN A 290 1.43 8.94 -16.58
C GLN A 290 2.88 8.67 -16.98
N ARG A 291 3.61 7.89 -16.18
CA ARG A 291 5.01 7.54 -16.41
C ARG A 291 5.21 6.50 -17.53
N LEU A 292 4.12 5.83 -17.95
CA LEU A 292 4.07 4.91 -19.10
C LEU A 292 3.63 5.59 -20.41
N GLY A 293 3.42 6.92 -20.43
CA GLY A 293 2.92 7.62 -21.62
C GLY A 293 1.47 7.29 -21.98
N LEU A 294 0.74 6.56 -21.11
CA LEU A 294 -0.67 6.19 -21.31
C LEU A 294 -1.64 7.34 -21.06
N THR A 295 -1.14 8.46 -20.53
CA THR A 295 -1.88 9.72 -20.46
C THR A 295 -1.37 10.67 -21.54
N ALA A 296 -2.20 10.89 -22.55
CA ALA A 296 -2.16 11.96 -23.54
C ALA A 296 -0.78 12.59 -23.81
N GLY A 297 -0.03 12.00 -24.75
CA GLY A 297 1.16 12.62 -25.32
C GLY A 297 2.01 11.63 -26.07
N GLU A 298 1.76 11.52 -27.38
CA GLU A 298 2.73 11.05 -28.39
C GLU A 298 3.35 9.67 -28.18
N SER A 299 2.56 8.62 -28.34
CA SER A 299 3.00 7.38 -28.98
C SER A 299 1.78 6.59 -29.44
N ASP A 300 1.84 6.05 -30.66
CA ASP A 300 0.79 5.24 -31.27
C ASP A 300 0.44 4.05 -30.37
N GLY A 301 -0.72 4.14 -29.67
CA GLY A 301 -1.45 2.96 -29.20
C GLY A 301 -1.73 2.81 -27.70
N ALA A 302 -2.41 3.78 -27.07
CA ALA A 302 -3.58 3.56 -26.18
C ALA A 302 -3.91 4.83 -25.37
N GLY A 303 -4.80 5.68 -25.88
CA GLY A 303 -5.31 6.83 -25.12
C GLY A 303 -6.34 6.45 -24.05
N PRO A 304 -6.85 7.42 -23.25
CA PRO A 304 -7.83 7.20 -22.19
C PRO A 304 -9.09 6.42 -22.63
N ALA A 305 -9.51 6.57 -23.88
CA ALA A 305 -10.65 5.86 -24.45
C ALA A 305 -10.41 4.35 -24.64
N GLU A 306 -9.18 3.94 -24.94
CA GLU A 306 -8.84 2.51 -25.04
C GLU A 306 -8.76 1.88 -23.65
N LEU A 307 -8.11 2.56 -22.70
CA LEU A 307 -8.08 2.14 -21.30
C LEU A 307 -9.50 2.02 -20.70
N GLU A 308 -10.39 2.95 -21.04
CA GLU A 308 -11.78 2.90 -20.61
C GLU A 308 -12.54 1.71 -21.21
N ARG A 309 -12.31 1.40 -22.50
CA ARG A 309 -12.89 0.19 -23.13
C ARG A 309 -12.41 -1.08 -22.44
N GLN A 310 -11.11 -1.14 -22.17
CA GLN A 310 -10.47 -2.23 -21.46
C GLN A 310 -11.07 -2.39 -20.06
N LEU A 311 -11.02 -1.37 -19.21
CA LEU A 311 -11.59 -1.46 -17.86
C LEU A 311 -13.08 -1.87 -17.85
N ARG A 312 -13.88 -1.41 -18.82
CA ARG A 312 -15.28 -1.87 -18.95
C ARG A 312 -15.42 -3.34 -19.32
N HIS A 313 -14.54 -3.85 -20.17
CA HIS A 313 -14.53 -5.26 -20.51
C HIS A 313 -14.12 -6.11 -19.30
N ALA A 314 -13.13 -5.66 -18.52
CA ALA A 314 -12.66 -6.33 -17.30
C ALA A 314 -13.80 -6.48 -16.31
N LEU A 315 -14.55 -5.39 -16.12
CA LEU A 315 -15.73 -5.35 -15.26
C LEU A 315 -16.83 -6.30 -15.72
N ALA A 316 -17.01 -6.50 -17.02
CA ALA A 316 -17.97 -7.47 -17.55
C ALA A 316 -17.54 -8.90 -17.22
N VAL A 317 -16.26 -9.22 -17.40
CA VAL A 317 -15.70 -10.54 -17.06
C VAL A 317 -15.77 -10.80 -15.56
N ASP A 318 -15.35 -9.85 -14.72
CA ASP A 318 -15.45 -9.99 -13.27
C ASP A 318 -16.91 -10.15 -12.80
N ALA A 319 -17.87 -9.52 -13.48
CA ALA A 319 -19.29 -9.73 -13.22
C ALA A 319 -19.76 -11.14 -13.59
N GLU A 320 -19.33 -11.67 -14.74
CA GLU A 320 -19.64 -13.05 -15.16
C GLU A 320 -19.04 -14.09 -14.20
N LEU A 321 -17.83 -13.84 -13.70
CA LEU A 321 -17.11 -14.71 -12.76
C LEU A 321 -17.56 -14.52 -11.30
N GLY A 322 -18.40 -13.52 -11.00
CA GLY A 322 -18.80 -13.17 -9.64
C GLY A 322 -17.65 -12.63 -8.78
N ASN A 323 -16.57 -12.14 -9.40
CA ASN A 323 -15.39 -11.59 -8.72
C ASN A 323 -15.67 -10.16 -8.20
N ARG A 324 -16.33 -10.07 -7.05
CA ARG A 324 -16.71 -8.77 -6.46
C ARG A 324 -15.52 -7.86 -6.12
N ALA A 325 -14.39 -8.42 -5.72
CA ALA A 325 -13.19 -7.63 -5.43
C ALA A 325 -12.58 -7.05 -6.72
N GLY A 326 -12.52 -7.85 -7.79
CA GLY A 326 -12.14 -7.38 -9.13
C GLY A 326 -13.07 -6.28 -9.66
N MET A 327 -14.38 -6.46 -9.48
CA MET A 327 -15.38 -5.45 -9.84
C MET A 327 -15.13 -4.12 -9.11
N ALA A 328 -14.88 -4.14 -7.81
CA ALA A 328 -14.58 -2.93 -7.04
C ALA A 328 -13.33 -2.20 -7.59
N SER A 329 -12.24 -2.95 -7.80
CA SER A 329 -10.99 -2.39 -8.33
C SER A 329 -11.14 -1.83 -9.75
N GLY A 330 -11.89 -2.52 -10.62
CA GLY A 330 -12.17 -2.04 -11.98
C GLY A 330 -13.01 -0.77 -11.98
N LEU A 331 -14.00 -0.67 -11.08
CA LEU A 331 -14.86 0.50 -10.93
C LEU A 331 -14.06 1.70 -10.43
N HIS A 332 -13.20 1.50 -9.43
CA HIS A 332 -12.26 2.51 -8.92
C HIS A 332 -11.43 3.13 -10.06
N ARG A 333 -10.77 2.26 -10.84
CA ARG A 333 -9.88 2.66 -11.93
C ARG A 333 -10.62 3.37 -13.06
N LEU A 334 -11.83 2.91 -13.39
CA LEU A 334 -12.67 3.58 -14.38
C LEU A 334 -13.12 4.97 -13.87
N GLY A 335 -13.38 5.10 -12.56
CA GLY A 335 -13.63 6.37 -11.89
C GLY A 335 -12.48 7.35 -12.06
N LEU A 336 -11.24 6.89 -11.82
CA LEU A 336 -10.04 7.70 -12.04
C LEU A 336 -9.87 8.13 -13.50
N VAL A 337 -10.13 7.25 -14.47
CA VAL A 337 -10.10 7.62 -15.90
C VAL A 337 -11.14 8.69 -16.22
N CYS A 338 -12.35 8.60 -15.65
CA CYS A 338 -13.36 9.63 -15.78
C CYS A 338 -12.92 10.96 -15.16
N THR A 339 -12.29 10.94 -13.98
CA THR A 339 -11.71 12.14 -13.33
C THR A 339 -10.67 12.81 -14.22
N LEU A 340 -9.71 12.03 -14.73
CA LEU A 340 -8.63 12.51 -15.61
C LEU A 340 -9.14 13.07 -16.93
N THR A 341 -10.25 12.53 -17.45
CA THR A 341 -10.88 13.00 -18.70
C THR A 341 -11.93 14.09 -18.45
N GLY A 342 -12.05 14.61 -17.23
CA GLY A 342 -12.97 15.69 -16.87
C GLY A 342 -14.45 15.28 -16.77
N ARG A 343 -14.77 13.99 -16.87
CA ARG A 343 -16.14 13.45 -16.75
C ARG A 343 -16.49 13.17 -15.29
N LEU A 344 -16.45 14.24 -14.48
CA LEU A 344 -16.58 14.14 -13.02
C LEU A 344 -17.90 13.49 -12.55
N PRO A 345 -19.09 13.74 -13.14
CA PRO A 345 -20.32 13.05 -12.72
C PRO A 345 -20.25 11.53 -12.91
N ALA A 346 -19.66 11.07 -14.01
CA ALA A 346 -19.45 9.64 -14.26
C ALA A 346 -18.44 9.04 -13.27
N ALA A 347 -17.41 9.80 -12.89
CA ALA A 347 -16.47 9.38 -11.86
C ALA A 347 -17.17 9.15 -10.51
N VAL A 348 -18.04 10.08 -10.09
CA VAL A 348 -18.84 9.94 -8.85
C VAL A 348 -19.65 8.64 -8.88
N ALA A 349 -20.36 8.38 -9.97
CA ALA A 349 -21.17 7.18 -10.11
C ALA A 349 -20.34 5.88 -9.98
N LEU A 350 -19.13 5.87 -10.53
CA LEU A 350 -18.23 4.71 -10.50
C LEU A 350 -17.62 4.48 -9.12
N HIS A 351 -17.11 5.54 -8.49
CA HIS A 351 -16.58 5.49 -7.13
C HIS A 351 -17.65 5.11 -6.09
N CYS A 352 -18.90 5.58 -6.25
CA CYS A 352 -20.02 5.14 -5.40
C CYS A 352 -20.29 3.63 -5.50
N ARG A 353 -20.18 3.05 -6.71
CA ARG A 353 -20.38 1.61 -6.92
C ARG A 353 -19.19 0.78 -6.40
N ALA A 354 -17.97 1.27 -6.58
CA ALA A 354 -16.77 0.67 -6.01
C ALA A 354 -16.88 0.64 -4.47
N PHE A 355 -17.15 1.80 -3.86
CA PHE A 355 -17.33 1.96 -2.42
C PHE A 355 -18.40 1.04 -1.85
N ALA A 356 -19.58 0.96 -2.49
CA ALA A 356 -20.64 0.06 -2.04
C ALA A 356 -20.22 -1.41 -2.08
N THR A 357 -19.45 -1.81 -3.09
CA THR A 357 -18.92 -3.17 -3.22
C THR A 357 -17.86 -3.46 -2.17
N GLU A 358 -16.93 -2.52 -1.93
CA GLU A 358 -15.87 -2.63 -0.93
C GLU A 358 -16.42 -2.68 0.49
N LEU A 359 -17.43 -1.85 0.81
CA LEU A 359 -18.16 -1.92 2.08
C LEU A 359 -18.79 -3.29 2.29
N ALA A 360 -19.45 -3.83 1.27
CA ALA A 360 -20.08 -5.15 1.35
C ALA A 360 -19.06 -6.29 1.54
N LEU A 361 -17.84 -6.11 1.05
CA LEU A 361 -16.73 -7.05 1.21
C LEU A 361 -15.95 -6.86 2.52
N GLY A 362 -16.19 -5.77 3.27
CA GLY A 362 -15.34 -5.39 4.40
C GLY A 362 -13.90 -5.06 3.97
N SER A 363 -13.72 -4.55 2.75
CA SER A 363 -12.41 -4.26 2.18
C SER A 363 -11.71 -3.12 2.94
N PRO A 364 -10.39 -3.24 3.20
CA PRO A 364 -9.61 -2.14 3.76
C PRO A 364 -9.47 -0.95 2.79
N ASP A 365 -9.87 -1.09 1.52
CA ASP A 365 -9.76 -0.05 0.50
C ASP A 365 -10.94 0.94 0.49
N ALA A 366 -12.05 0.65 1.20
CA ALA A 366 -13.22 1.54 1.25
C ALA A 366 -12.92 3.01 1.65
N PRO A 367 -11.94 3.31 2.54
CA PRO A 367 -11.54 4.70 2.82
C PRO A 367 -10.90 5.43 1.64
N ILE A 368 -10.30 4.70 0.69
CA ILE A 368 -9.70 5.27 -0.52
C ILE A 368 -10.79 5.84 -1.42
N GLU A 369 -11.90 5.12 -1.55
CA GLU A 369 -13.07 5.60 -2.27
C GLU A 369 -13.71 6.84 -1.63
N LEU A 370 -13.77 6.91 -0.30
CA LEU A 370 -14.22 8.11 0.41
C LEU A 370 -13.32 9.33 0.14
N ALA A 371 -12.02 9.12 0.00
CA ALA A 371 -11.08 10.18 -0.36
C ALA A 371 -11.34 10.71 -1.78
N GLU A 372 -11.54 9.83 -2.77
CA GLU A 372 -11.84 10.25 -4.14
C GLU A 372 -13.22 10.90 -4.25
N LEU A 373 -14.24 10.34 -3.60
CA LEU A 373 -15.58 10.93 -3.56
C LEU A 373 -15.59 12.32 -2.89
N SER A 374 -14.78 12.51 -1.85
CA SER A 374 -14.58 13.82 -1.20
C SER A 374 -13.98 14.85 -2.15
N ARG A 375 -12.91 14.48 -2.89
CA ARG A 375 -12.31 15.37 -3.91
C ARG A 375 -13.30 15.70 -5.02
N LEU A 376 -14.06 14.72 -5.49
CA LEU A 376 -15.07 14.91 -6.53
C LEU A 376 -16.22 15.80 -6.04
N ARG A 377 -16.65 15.66 -4.79
CA ARG A 377 -17.64 16.54 -4.16
C ARG A 377 -17.14 17.98 -4.08
N ALA A 378 -15.88 18.18 -3.70
CA ALA A 378 -15.27 19.50 -3.69
C ALA A 378 -15.15 20.11 -5.11
N ALA A 379 -14.80 19.30 -6.11
CA ALA A 379 -14.63 19.76 -7.50
C ALA A 379 -15.96 20.06 -8.22
N LEU A 380 -17.02 19.27 -7.97
CA LEU A 380 -18.34 19.43 -8.58
C LEU A 380 -19.27 20.38 -7.82
N GLY A 381 -19.07 20.51 -6.51
CA GLY A 381 -20.03 21.12 -5.58
C GLY A 381 -21.14 20.14 -5.16
N ASP A 382 -21.71 20.40 -3.98
CA ASP A 382 -22.66 19.53 -3.30
C ASP A 382 -23.89 19.14 -4.13
N ALA A 383 -24.46 20.08 -4.87
CA ALA A 383 -25.68 19.84 -5.65
C ALA A 383 -25.42 18.88 -6.82
N ALA A 384 -24.37 19.14 -7.62
CA ALA A 384 -24.01 18.31 -8.76
C ALA A 384 -23.48 16.93 -8.31
N PHE A 385 -22.74 16.88 -7.20
CA PHE A 385 -22.31 15.63 -6.58
C PHE A 385 -23.50 14.77 -6.14
N ARG A 386 -24.46 15.35 -5.40
CA ARG A 386 -25.66 14.63 -4.93
C ARG A 386 -26.50 14.12 -6.10
N GLN A 387 -26.62 14.91 -7.17
CA GLN A 387 -27.30 14.48 -8.39
C GLN A 387 -26.61 13.26 -9.00
N ALA A 388 -25.30 13.33 -9.24
CA ALA A 388 -24.53 12.24 -9.85
C ALA A 388 -24.52 10.96 -8.99
N ALA A 389 -24.36 11.09 -7.67
CA ALA A 389 -24.44 9.96 -6.76
C ALA A 389 -25.85 9.35 -6.74
N GLY A 390 -26.89 10.19 -6.84
CA GLY A 390 -28.29 9.76 -6.79
C GLY A 390 -28.77 8.97 -8.00
N GLU A 391 -28.03 8.99 -9.10
CA GLU A 391 -28.28 8.11 -10.25
C GLU A 391 -27.95 6.64 -9.95
N VAL A 392 -27.09 6.37 -8.96
CA VAL A 392 -26.60 5.02 -8.65
C VAL A 392 -26.89 4.55 -7.22
N LEU A 393 -27.31 5.44 -6.32
CA LEU A 393 -27.63 5.11 -4.94
C LEU A 393 -29.07 5.48 -4.58
N PRO A 394 -29.79 4.65 -3.80
CA PRO A 394 -31.08 5.04 -3.24
C PRO A 394 -30.92 6.17 -2.22
N ALA A 395 -31.98 6.96 -2.01
CA ALA A 395 -31.96 8.15 -1.16
C ALA A 395 -31.43 7.92 0.27
N ALA A 396 -31.72 6.75 0.86
CA ALA A 396 -31.20 6.38 2.18
C ALA A 396 -29.67 6.22 2.18
N SER A 397 -29.12 5.58 1.14
CA SER A 397 -27.67 5.39 0.98
C SER A 397 -26.95 6.69 0.61
N LEU A 398 -27.61 7.61 -0.10
CA LEU A 398 -27.07 8.96 -0.36
C LEU A 398 -26.89 9.77 0.92
N ASN A 399 -27.87 9.74 1.82
CA ASN A 399 -27.76 10.42 3.10
C ASN A 399 -26.71 9.75 4.01
N GLY A 400 -26.55 8.43 3.91
CA GLY A 400 -25.47 7.70 4.55
C GLY A 400 -24.10 8.11 4.02
N LEU A 401 -23.93 8.12 2.70
CA LEU A 401 -22.71 8.56 2.03
C LEU A 401 -22.37 10.01 2.35
N ALA A 402 -23.35 10.92 2.32
CA ALA A 402 -23.14 12.32 2.65
C ALA A 402 -22.60 12.47 4.08
N ARG A 403 -23.17 11.76 5.06
CA ARG A 403 -22.61 11.72 6.42
C ARG A 403 -21.21 11.14 6.46
N MET A 404 -20.95 10.00 5.81
CA MET A 404 -19.60 9.43 5.77
C MET A 404 -18.57 10.37 5.13
N LEU A 405 -18.97 11.16 4.13
CA LEU A 405 -18.11 12.17 3.51
C LEU A 405 -17.96 13.41 4.40
N ASP A 406 -19.01 13.87 5.06
CA ASP A 406 -18.94 14.98 6.03
C ASP A 406 -18.06 14.59 7.22
N ASP A 407 -18.19 13.36 7.74
CA ASP A 407 -17.35 12.77 8.79
C ASP A 407 -15.90 12.64 8.31
N PHE A 408 -15.69 12.16 7.07
CA PHE A 408 -14.36 12.06 6.46
C PHE A 408 -13.70 13.42 6.22
N MET A 409 -14.47 14.44 5.81
CA MET A 409 -14.00 15.79 5.52
C MET A 409 -13.80 16.61 6.79
N THR A 410 -14.63 16.46 7.82
CA THR A 410 -14.39 17.05 9.14
C THR A 410 -13.17 16.41 9.80
N ALA A 411 -12.96 15.10 9.63
CA ALA A 411 -11.70 14.44 9.95
C ALA A 411 -10.51 14.92 9.08
N GLY A 412 -10.77 15.62 7.96
CA GLY A 412 -9.77 16.18 7.03
C GLY A 412 -9.49 17.69 7.20
N GLU A 413 -10.47 18.51 7.53
CA GLU A 413 -10.37 19.97 7.72
C GLU A 413 -9.81 20.33 9.09
N HIS A 414 -10.03 19.49 10.10
CA HIS A 414 -9.27 19.52 11.35
C HIS A 414 -7.78 19.14 11.18
N ARG A 415 -7.33 18.78 9.97
CA ARG A 415 -5.91 18.53 9.64
C ARG A 415 -5.16 19.79 9.15
N TYR A 416 -5.83 20.94 8.94
CA TYR A 416 -5.21 22.16 8.34
C TYR A 416 -5.57 23.52 9.00
N ASN A 417 -6.41 23.55 10.03
CA ASN A 417 -6.55 24.67 10.97
C ASN A 417 -6.12 24.21 12.35
#